data_AF-A0A920QAT2-F1
#
_entry.id   AF-A0A920QAT2-F1
#
_cell.length_a   1.000
_cell.length_b   1.000
_cell.length_c   1.000
_cell.angle_alpha   90.00
_cell.angle_beta   90.00
_cell.angle_gamma   90.00
#
_symmetry.space_group_name_H-M   'P 1'
#
loop_
_entity.id
_entity.type
_entity.pdbx_description
1 polymer ?
#
loop_
_entity_poly.entity_id
_entity_poly.type
_entity_poly.pdbx_seq_one_letter_code
_entity_poly.pdbx_strand_id
1 'polypeptide(L)'
;MEAVVLEWGQWGLKSHLAGFAPNHCVVRIKDLPPGNTAVSAAPWGSPGILPISWVYIRLMGGSGLKKSSQVAILNANYLARRLNEHFPIVYTGKKTVWSLMNA
;
A
#
# COMPACT_ATOMS: atom_id res chain seq x y z
N MET A 1 -2.67 4.58 15.13
CA MET A 1 -1.69 3.95 14.22
C MET A 1 -0.85 5.09 13.70
N GLU A 2 0.24 5.40 14.38
CA GLU A 2 1.18 6.43 13.93
C GLU A 2 2.05 5.79 12.85
N ALA A 3 1.87 6.22 11.61
CA ALA A 3 2.70 5.79 10.50
C ALA A 3 4.00 6.59 10.57
N VAL A 4 5.11 5.92 10.89
CA VAL A 4 6.45 6.51 10.77
C VAL A 4 6.89 6.33 9.32
N VAL A 5 7.17 7.44 8.64
CA VAL A 5 7.25 7.49 7.17
C VAL A 5 8.69 7.53 6.70
N LEU A 6 9.25 6.41 6.22
CA LEU A 6 10.55 6.38 5.52
C LEU A 6 10.36 5.68 4.15
N GLU A 7 10.64 6.38 3.05
CA GLU A 7 10.65 5.94 1.62
C GLU A 7 9.38 5.38 0.94
N TRP A 8 9.47 5.12 -0.38
CA TRP A 8 8.56 4.30 -1.19
C TRP A 8 8.55 2.87 -0.62
N GLY A 9 7.90 2.71 0.52
CA GLY A 9 8.01 1.51 1.34
C GLY A 9 7.66 1.80 2.79
N GLN A 10 6.59 2.57 3.02
CA GLN A 10 6.06 2.76 4.37
C GLN A 10 5.72 1.41 4.96
N TRP A 11 6.40 1.03 6.04
CA TRP A 11 6.10 -0.18 6.78
C TRP A 11 5.07 0.13 7.87
N GLY A 12 4.02 -0.68 7.94
CA GLY A 12 3.07 -0.68 9.05
C GLY A 12 3.38 -1.87 9.96
N LEU A 13 4.05 -1.64 11.08
CA LEU A 13 4.31 -2.71 12.06
C LEU A 13 3.11 -2.86 13.01
N LYS A 14 2.80 -4.11 13.36
CA LYS A 14 1.97 -4.41 14.53
C LYS A 14 2.77 -4.07 15.80
N SER A 15 2.07 -3.82 16.92
CA SER A 15 2.69 -3.37 18.18
C SER A 15 3.83 -4.27 18.67
N HIS A 16 3.68 -5.59 18.58
CA HIS A 16 4.71 -6.55 18.99
C HIS A 16 5.97 -6.52 18.10
N LEU A 17 5.91 -5.91 16.91
CA LEU A 17 7.04 -5.75 16.02
C LEU A 17 7.73 -4.39 16.17
N ALA A 18 7.18 -3.46 16.94
CA ALA A 18 7.72 -2.11 17.06
C ALA A 18 9.17 -2.08 17.57
N GLY A 19 9.57 -3.06 18.40
CA GLY A 19 10.94 -3.23 18.88
C GLY A 19 11.97 -3.54 17.79
N PHE A 20 11.53 -3.94 16.60
CA PHE A 20 12.39 -4.25 15.44
C PHE A 20 12.41 -3.13 14.39
N ALA A 21 11.74 -1.99 14.65
CA ALA A 21 11.74 -0.86 13.74
C ALA A 21 13.16 -0.32 13.50
N PRO A 22 13.57 -0.06 12.25
CA PRO A 22 14.88 0.53 11.96
C PRO A 22 14.99 1.93 12.56
N ASN A 23 16.19 2.31 12.99
CA ASN A 23 16.53 3.69 13.37
C ASN A 23 17.58 4.21 12.39
N HIS A 24 18.22 5.34 12.68
CA HIS A 24 19.22 5.91 11.78
C HIS A 24 20.48 6.32 12.54
N CYS A 25 21.65 6.12 11.92
CA CYS A 25 22.95 6.30 12.54
C CYS A 25 23.30 7.78 12.80
N VAL A 26 22.89 8.68 11.90
CA VAL A 26 23.14 10.14 12.02
C VAL A 26 22.02 10.87 12.79
N VAL A 27 20.77 10.72 12.36
CA VAL A 27 19.60 11.37 12.97
C VAL A 27 18.77 10.33 13.70
N ARG A 28 18.92 10.21 15.02
CA ARG A 28 18.13 9.26 15.79
C ARG A 28 16.66 9.68 15.82
N ILE A 29 15.79 8.78 15.37
CA ILE A 29 14.34 8.99 15.38
C ILE A 29 13.85 8.69 16.81
N LYS A 30 13.19 9.68 17.41
CA LYS A 30 12.57 9.56 18.73
C LYS A 30 11.49 8.47 18.68
N ASP A 31 11.33 7.74 19.78
CA ASP A 31 10.33 6.68 19.94
C ASP A 31 10.56 5.41 19.07
N LEU A 32 11.71 5.32 18.40
CA LEU A 32 12.20 4.09 17.76
C LEU A 32 13.37 3.46 18.56
N PRO A 33 13.58 2.14 18.47
CA PRO A 33 14.65 1.45 19.17
C PRO A 33 16.03 2.04 18.83
N PRO A 34 16.80 2.56 19.80
CA PRO A 34 18.05 3.28 19.51
C PRO A 34 19.21 2.37 19.08
N GLY A 35 19.10 1.06 19.32
CA GLY A 35 20.10 0.06 18.93
C GLY A 35 19.95 -0.46 17.50
N ASN A 36 18.85 -0.12 16.82
CA ASN A 36 18.59 -0.61 15.47
C ASN A 36 19.28 0.26 14.42
N THR A 37 19.74 -0.35 13.34
CA THR A 37 20.56 0.30 12.30
C THR A 37 19.74 0.91 11.18
N ALA A 38 20.40 1.73 10.35
CA ALA A 38 19.81 2.37 9.18
C ALA A 38 19.63 1.38 8.02
N VAL A 39 18.47 1.45 7.37
CA VAL A 39 18.17 0.70 6.13
C VAL A 39 18.21 1.59 4.87
N SER A 40 18.12 2.91 5.06
CA SER A 40 18.22 3.93 4.01
C SER A 40 19.24 5.00 4.42
N ALA A 41 19.81 5.71 3.43
CA ALA A 41 20.87 6.70 3.65
C ALA A 41 20.40 7.98 4.36
N ALA A 42 19.12 8.33 4.22
CA ALA A 42 18.49 9.43 4.93
C ALA A 42 17.45 8.87 5.92
N PRO A 43 17.25 9.52 7.09
CA PRO A 43 16.36 9.03 8.13
C PRO A 43 14.95 8.75 7.61
N TRP A 44 14.38 9.67 6.83
CA TRP A 44 13.07 9.48 6.17
C TRP A 44 13.18 9.21 4.65
N GLY A 45 14.39 8.91 4.20
CA GLY A 45 14.69 8.64 2.80
C GLY A 45 14.42 9.81 1.86
N SER A 46 13.40 9.69 1.01
CA SER A 46 12.95 10.76 0.10
C SER A 46 11.72 11.51 0.66
N PRO A 47 11.87 12.45 1.61
CA PRO A 47 10.72 13.11 2.24
C PRO A 47 9.96 14.04 1.28
N GLY A 48 10.61 14.55 0.23
CA GLY A 48 10.03 15.55 -0.69
C GLY A 48 8.82 15.05 -1.51
N ILE A 49 8.68 13.74 -1.68
CA ILE A 49 7.58 13.12 -2.43
C ILE A 49 6.38 12.73 -1.56
N LEU A 50 6.54 12.69 -0.23
CA LEU A 50 5.48 12.32 0.72
C LEU A 50 4.23 13.19 0.62
N PRO A 51 4.32 14.50 0.29
CA PRO A 51 3.15 15.34 0.07
C PRO A 51 2.21 14.81 -1.01
N ILE A 52 2.70 14.08 -2.02
CA ILE A 52 1.87 13.54 -3.11
C ILE A 52 0.83 12.57 -2.53
N SER A 53 1.28 11.57 -1.78
CA SER A 53 0.40 10.59 -1.13
C SER A 53 -0.47 11.22 -0.04
N TRP A 54 0.08 12.19 0.72
CA TRP A 54 -0.68 12.89 1.76
C TRP A 54 -1.84 13.70 1.18
N VAL A 55 -1.59 14.47 0.11
CA VAL A 55 -2.62 15.25 -0.59
C VAL A 55 -3.67 14.31 -1.19
N TYR A 56 -3.26 13.20 -1.81
CA TYR A 56 -4.20 12.19 -2.32
C TYR A 56 -5.13 11.67 -1.22
N ILE A 57 -4.59 11.25 -0.07
CA ILE A 57 -5.38 10.76 1.06
C ILE A 57 -6.32 11.85 1.59
N ARG A 58 -5.82 13.08 1.72
CA ARG A 58 -6.61 14.21 2.25
C ARG A 58 -7.74 14.63 1.33
N LEU A 59 -7.51 14.70 0.02
CA LEU A 59 -8.52 15.10 -0.95
C LEU A 59 -9.57 14.01 -1.18
N MET A 60 -9.15 12.75 -1.22
CA MET A 60 -10.08 11.63 -1.44
C MET A 60 -10.95 11.34 -0.21
N GLY A 61 -10.38 11.50 0.99
CA GLY A 61 -11.05 11.09 2.24
C GLY A 61 -11.40 9.60 2.28
N GLY A 62 -12.08 9.17 3.35
CA GLY A 62 -12.41 7.75 3.52
C GLY A 62 -13.35 7.20 2.44
N SER A 63 -14.35 7.99 2.04
CA SER A 63 -15.33 7.61 1.01
C SER A 63 -14.71 7.54 -0.37
N GLY A 64 -13.88 8.52 -0.75
CA GLY A 64 -13.20 8.55 -2.04
C GLY A 64 -12.17 7.42 -2.15
N LEU A 65 -11.40 7.15 -1.10
CA LEU A 65 -10.46 6.01 -1.09
C LEU A 65 -11.19 4.68 -1.26
N LYS A 66 -12.30 4.46 -0.55
CA LYS A 66 -13.14 3.27 -0.72
C LYS A 66 -13.69 3.16 -2.15
N LYS A 67 -14.20 4.26 -2.71
CA LYS A 67 -14.76 4.29 -4.07
C LYS A 67 -13.68 4.03 -5.12
N SER A 68 -12.49 4.58 -4.95
CA SER A 68 -11.33 4.35 -5.83
C SER A 68 -11.02 2.86 -5.95
N SER A 69 -10.91 2.15 -4.82
CA SER A 69 -10.68 0.70 -4.80
C SER A 69 -11.83 -0.09 -5.45
N GLN A 70 -13.08 0.30 -5.22
CA GLN A 70 -14.25 -0.34 -5.86
C GLN A 70 -14.21 -0.18 -7.38
N VAL A 71 -13.88 1.02 -7.88
CA VAL A 71 -13.77 1.29 -9.32
C VAL A 71 -12.58 0.55 -9.92
N ALA A 72 -11.45 0.45 -9.22
CA ALA A 72 -10.31 -0.33 -9.67
C ALA A 72 -10.66 -1.82 -9.88
N ILE A 73 -11.35 -2.43 -8.92
CA ILE A 73 -11.83 -3.82 -9.02
C ILE A 73 -12.84 -3.97 -10.17
N LEU A 74 -13.79 -3.04 -10.29
CA LEU A 74 -14.79 -3.05 -11.36
C LEU A 74 -14.13 -2.97 -12.74
N ASN A 75 -13.22 -2.02 -12.94
CA ASN A 75 -12.52 -1.82 -14.21
C ASN A 75 -11.68 -3.06 -14.59
N ALA A 76 -10.97 -3.65 -13.62
CA ALA A 76 -10.20 -4.88 -13.86
C ALA A 76 -11.11 -6.03 -14.30
N ASN A 77 -12.25 -6.25 -13.63
CA ASN A 77 -13.20 -7.29 -14.02
C ASN A 77 -13.88 -7.01 -15.36
N TYR A 78 -14.17 -5.76 -15.67
CA TYR A 78 -14.73 -5.35 -16.95
C TYR A 78 -13.77 -5.65 -18.10
N LEU A 79 -12.50 -5.26 -17.97
CA LEU A 79 -11.46 -5.56 -18.96
C LEU A 79 -11.24 -7.07 -19.10
N ALA A 80 -11.16 -7.78 -17.98
CA ALA A 80 -11.03 -9.24 -17.97
C ALA A 80 -12.17 -9.90 -18.76
N ARG A 81 -13.43 -9.51 -18.53
CA ARG A 81 -14.60 -10.04 -19.26
C ARG A 81 -14.52 -9.78 -20.76
N ARG A 82 -14.08 -8.58 -21.17
CA ARG A 82 -14.01 -8.17 -22.58
C ARG A 82 -12.86 -8.81 -23.34
N LEU A 83 -11.74 -9.04 -22.67
CA LEU A 83 -10.54 -9.59 -23.31
C LEU A 83 -10.49 -11.12 -23.27
N ASN A 84 -11.33 -11.77 -22.48
CA ASN A 84 -11.28 -13.23 -22.27
C ASN A 84 -11.45 -14.07 -23.55
N GLU A 85 -12.11 -13.52 -24.58
CA GLU A 85 -12.26 -14.21 -25.87
C GLU A 85 -10.96 -14.23 -26.69
N HIS A 86 -10.06 -13.27 -26.46
CA HIS A 86 -8.80 -13.13 -27.18
C HIS A 86 -7.58 -13.53 -26.33
N PHE A 87 -7.67 -13.36 -25.01
CA PHE A 87 -6.61 -13.61 -24.05
C PHE A 87 -7.17 -14.36 -22.84
N PRO A 88 -6.83 -15.65 -22.67
CA PRO A 88 -7.37 -16.44 -21.55
C PRO A 88 -6.84 -15.93 -20.21
N ILE A 89 -7.74 -15.78 -19.24
CA ILE A 89 -7.39 -15.38 -17.87
C ILE A 89 -6.80 -16.58 -17.13
N VAL A 90 -5.55 -16.47 -16.66
CA VAL A 90 -4.81 -17.59 -16.04
C VAL A 90 -5.27 -17.88 -14.60
N TYR A 91 -5.70 -16.86 -13.86
CA TYR A 91 -6.13 -17.01 -12.46
C TYR A 91 -7.39 -16.19 -12.16
N THR A 92 -8.35 -16.82 -11.49
CA THR A 92 -9.58 -16.18 -11.00
C THR A 92 -9.86 -16.55 -9.56
N GLY A 93 -10.50 -15.65 -8.80
CA GLY A 93 -10.93 -15.94 -7.43
C GLY A 93 -12.16 -16.85 -7.37
N LYS A 94 -12.37 -17.48 -6.21
CA LYS A 94 -13.46 -18.45 -5.95
C LYS A 94 -14.88 -17.92 -6.26
N LYS A 95 -15.11 -16.61 -6.20
CA LYS A 95 -16.38 -15.95 -6.51
C LYS A 95 -16.19 -14.85 -7.56
N THR A 96 -15.67 -15.23 -8.73
CA THR A 96 -15.59 -14.32 -9.88
C THR A 96 -16.84 -14.52 -10.74
N VAL A 97 -17.19 -13.54 -11.58
CA VAL A 97 -18.32 -13.61 -12.53
C VAL A 97 -18.35 -14.94 -13.30
N TRP A 98 -17.19 -15.52 -13.61
CA TRP A 98 -17.07 -16.82 -14.27
C TRP A 98 -17.68 -17.98 -13.47
N SER A 99 -17.55 -17.98 -12.14
CA SER A 99 -18.18 -18.98 -11.27
C SER A 99 -19.69 -18.78 -11.13
N LEU A 100 -20.20 -17.57 -11.37
CA LEU A 100 -21.64 -17.27 -11.35
C LEU A 100 -22.32 -17.51 -12.71
N MET A 101 -21.55 -17.58 -13.79
CA MET A 101 -22.05 -17.91 -15.14
C MET A 101 -22.00 -19.41 -15.45
N ASN A 102 -21.30 -20.21 -14.63
CA ASN A 102 -21.18 -21.67 -14.77
C ASN A 102 -21.73 -22.43 -13.54
N ALA A 103 -22.57 -21.77 -12.73
CA ALA A 103 -23.38 -22.37 -11.66
C ALA A 103 -24.86 -22.19 -12.02
#